data_AF-A0AAW4GBP7-F1
#
_entry.id   AF-A0AAW4GBP7-F1
#
_cell.length_a   1.000
_cell.length_b   1.000
_cell.length_c   1.000
_cell.angle_alpha   90.00
_cell.angle_beta   90.00
_cell.angle_gamma   90.00
#
_symmetry.space_group_name_H-M   'P 1'
#
loop_
_entity.id
_entity.type
_entity.pdbx_description
1 polymer ?
#
loop_
_entity_poly.entity_id
_entity_poly.type
_entity_poly.pdbx_seq_one_letter_code
_entity_poly.pdbx_strand_id
1 'polypeptide(L)' 'MERLRELGSRVRDARTGRGQTQAEVAKAVGVHRTHLSAIESGGENITVGTLYRIADHFDIPASQLLPD' A
#
# COMPACT_ATOMS: atom_id res chain seq x y z
N MET A 1 12.34 3.41 10.49
CA MET A 1 12.48 2.43 9.39
C MET A 1 12.31 3.18 8.08
N GLU A 2 13.41 3.58 7.44
CA GLU A 2 13.39 4.36 6.20
C GLU A 2 12.68 3.60 5.06
N ARG A 3 13.00 2.30 4.91
CA ARG A 3 12.36 1.40 3.93
C ARG A 3 10.83 1.32 4.05
N LEU A 4 10.27 1.33 5.27
CA LEU A 4 8.80 1.28 5.42
C LEU A 4 8.12 2.57 4.97
N ARG A 5 8.77 3.72 5.14
CA ARG A 5 8.24 5.01 4.65
C ARG A 5 8.27 5.06 3.14
N GLU A 6 9.34 4.57 2.53
CA GLU A 6 9.45 4.51 1.07
C GLU A 6 8.41 3.55 0.47
N LEU A 7 8.26 2.34 1.04
CA LEU A 7 7.18 1.43 0.66
C LEU A 7 5.80 2.10 0.78
N GLY A 8 5.54 2.75 1.92
CA GLY A 8 4.30 3.47 2.15
C GLY A 8 4.04 4.57 1.11
N SER A 9 5.09 5.31 0.71
CA SER A 9 5.00 6.30 -0.36
C SER A 9 4.64 5.66 -1.69
N ARG A 10 5.29 4.55 -2.08
CA ARG A 10 5.00 3.86 -3.34
C ARG A 10 3.56 3.33 -3.40
N VAL A 11 3.03 2.82 -2.27
CA VAL A 11 1.61 2.44 -2.14
C VAL A 11 0.71 3.66 -2.32
N ARG A 12 1.05 4.78 -1.68
CA ARG A 12 0.30 6.04 -1.80
C ARG A 12 0.28 6.57 -3.23
N ASP A 13 1.41 6.50 -3.92
CA ASP A 13 1.56 6.98 -5.30
C ASP A 13 0.75 6.13 -6.28
N ALA A 14 0.77 4.80 -6.12
CA ALA A 14 -0.08 3.89 -6.88
C ALA A 14 -1.58 4.19 -6.67
N ARG A 15 -1.97 4.47 -5.42
CA ARG A 15 -3.33 4.86 -5.07
C ARG A 15 -3.76 6.18 -5.70
N THR A 16 -2.97 7.24 -5.51
CA THR A 16 -3.31 8.60 -5.98
C THR A 16 -3.23 8.69 -7.49
N GLY A 17 -2.33 7.96 -8.15
CA GLY A 17 -2.27 7.83 -9.61
C GLY A 17 -3.55 7.26 -10.23
N ARG A 18 -4.36 6.53 -9.45
CA ARG A 18 -5.68 6.02 -9.84
C ARG A 18 -6.85 6.86 -9.30
N GLY A 19 -6.59 7.98 -8.64
CA GLY A 19 -7.62 8.85 -8.06
C GLY A 19 -8.40 8.23 -6.90
N GLN A 20 -7.90 7.15 -6.29
CA GLN A 20 -8.62 6.42 -5.24
C GLN A 20 -8.32 7.00 -3.84
N THR A 21 -9.32 6.99 -2.98
CA THR A 21 -9.20 7.27 -1.55
C THR A 21 -8.66 6.06 -0.80
N GLN A 22 -8.13 6.28 0.41
CA GLN A 22 -7.69 5.18 1.28
C GLN A 22 -8.86 4.24 1.62
N ALA A 23 -10.08 4.76 1.74
CA ALA A 23 -11.24 3.94 2.07
C ALA A 23 -11.60 2.97 0.93
N GLU A 24 -11.52 3.43 -0.32
CA GLU A 24 -11.79 2.61 -1.50
C GLU A 24 -10.76 1.49 -1.66
N VAL A 25 -9.47 1.80 -1.55
CA VAL A 25 -8.40 0.79 -1.64
C VAL A 25 -8.49 -0.18 -0.48
N ALA A 26 -8.66 0.31 0.75
CA ALA A 26 -8.75 -0.55 1.93
C ALA A 26 -9.91 -1.55 1.81
N LYS A 27 -11.07 -1.10 1.31
CA LYS A 27 -12.20 -1.98 1.02
C LYS A 27 -11.87 -3.00 -0.07
N ALA A 28 -11.26 -2.56 -1.18
CA ALA A 28 -10.93 -3.42 -2.31
C ALA A 28 -9.92 -4.51 -1.94
N VAL A 29 -8.90 -4.17 -1.15
CA VAL A 29 -7.86 -5.13 -0.76
C VAL A 29 -8.22 -5.90 0.51
N GLY A 30 -9.33 -5.60 1.19
CA GLY A 30 -9.79 -6.33 2.38
C GLY A 30 -8.98 -6.02 3.65
N VAL A 31 -8.75 -4.74 3.93
CA VAL A 31 -8.13 -4.25 5.18
C VAL A 31 -8.91 -3.07 5.76
N HIS A 32 -8.63 -2.71 7.01
CA HIS A 32 -9.18 -1.47 7.58
C HIS A 32 -8.49 -0.23 6.98
N ARG A 33 -9.25 0.84 6.79
CA ARG A 33 -8.72 2.15 6.33
C ARG A 33 -7.54 2.63 7.19
N THR A 34 -7.62 2.43 8.50
CA THR A 34 -6.57 2.81 9.45
C THR A 34 -5.28 2.02 9.23
N HIS A 35 -5.37 0.72 8.91
CA HIS A 35 -4.23 -0.12 8.55
C HIS A 35 -3.60 0.37 7.24
N LEU A 36 -4.38 0.68 6.20
CA LEU A 36 -3.83 1.27 4.97
C LEU A 36 -3.16 2.63 5.24
N SER A 37 -3.74 3.47 6.10
CA SER A 37 -3.13 4.73 6.50
C SER A 37 -1.82 4.55 7.28
N ALA A 38 -1.71 3.51 8.11
CA ALA A 38 -0.48 3.17 8.83
C ALA A 38 0.59 2.67 7.86
N ILE A 39 0.22 1.85 6.87
CA ILE A 39 1.12 1.42 5.78
C ILE A 39 1.63 2.63 4.99
N GLU A 40 0.76 3.51 4.50
CA GLU A 40 1.14 4.67 3.67
C GLU A 40 2.03 5.69 4.40
N SER A 41 2.02 5.69 5.73
CA SER A 41 2.88 6.54 6.57
C SER A 41 4.15 5.83 7.06
N GLY A 42 4.33 4.54 6.74
CA GLY A 42 5.41 3.71 7.26
C GLY A 42 5.34 3.48 8.78
N GLY A 43 4.13 3.57 9.35
CA GLY A 43 3.86 3.43 10.79
C GLY A 43 3.76 1.99 11.27
N GLU A 44 3.55 1.02 10.38
CA GLU A 44 3.57 -0.41 10.70
C GLU A 44 4.18 -1.27 9.59
N ASN A 45 4.52 -2.51 9.96
CA ASN A 45 4.96 -3.52 9.00
C ASN A 45 3.77 -4.10 8.22
N ILE A 46 3.86 -4.07 6.90
CA ILE A 46 2.92 -4.77 6.02
C ILE A 46 3.20 -6.28 6.01
N THR A 47 2.14 -7.09 6.02
CA THR A 47 2.28 -8.53 5.76
C THR A 47 2.47 -8.81 4.27
N VAL A 48 3.20 -9.87 3.91
CA VAL A 48 3.40 -10.27 2.51
C VAL A 48 2.06 -10.49 1.78
N GLY A 49 1.05 -11.06 2.45
CA GLY A 49 -0.28 -11.23 1.87
C GLY A 49 -1.01 -9.90 1.60
N THR A 50 -0.81 -8.87 2.42
CA THR A 50 -1.36 -7.53 2.15
C THR A 50 -0.62 -6.86 1.01
N LEU A 51 0.70 -7.04 0.93
CA LEU A 51 1.52 -6.52 -0.17
C LEU A 51 1.02 -7.03 -1.52
N TYR A 52 0.80 -8.35 -1.66
CA TYR A 52 0.28 -8.92 -2.91
C TYR A 52 -1.14 -8.45 -3.22
N ARG A 53 -2.06 -8.39 -2.26
CA ARG A 53 -3.41 -7.86 -2.50
C ARG A 53 -3.40 -6.41 -3.00
N ILE A 54 -2.49 -5.58 -2.48
CA ILE A 54 -2.32 -4.20 -2.95
C ILE A 54 -1.73 -4.18 -4.37
N ALA A 55 -0.70 -4.98 -4.63
CA ALA A 55 -0.07 -5.08 -5.93
C ALA A 55 -1.06 -5.56 -7.01
N ASP A 56 -1.82 -6.61 -6.72
CA ASP A 56 -2.86 -7.16 -7.59
C ASP A 56 -3.98 -6.15 -7.85
N HIS A 57 -4.45 -5.45 -6.81
CA HIS A 57 -5.43 -4.38 -6.97
C HIS A 57 -4.93 -3.27 -7.88
N PHE A 58 -3.64 -2.93 -7.80
CA PHE A 58 -2.98 -1.94 -8.65
C PHE A 58 -2.42 -2.47 -9.97
N ASP A 59 -2.64 -3.76 -10.29
CA ASP A 59 -2.14 -4.41 -11.51
C ASP A 59 -0.64 -4.10 -11.77
N ILE A 60 0.18 -4.19 -10.72
CA ILE A 60 1.62 -3.97 -10.76
C ILE A 60 2.37 -5.12 -10.07
N PRO A 61 3.64 -5.38 -10.42
CA PRO A 61 4.47 -6.31 -9.67
C PRO A 61 4.65 -5.85 -8.21
N ALA A 62 4.59 -6.78 -7.25
CA ALA A 62 4.84 -6.47 -5.84
C ALA A 62 6.23 -5.86 -5.59
N SER A 63 7.23 -6.20 -6.42
CA SER A 63 8.57 -5.60 -6.37
C SER A 63 8.57 -4.09 -6.60
N GLN A 64 7.60 -3.55 -7.34
CA GLN A 64 7.49 -2.11 -7.55
C GLN A 64 7.14 -1.36 -6.26
N LEU A 65 6.47 -2.03 -5.31
CA LEU A 65 6.16 -1.47 -3.99
C LEU A 65 7.33 -1.59 -3.00
N LEU A 66 8.33 -2.42 -3.27
CA LEU A 66 9.46 -2.64 -2.38
C LEU A 66 10.59 -1.63 -2.64
N PRO A 67 11.15 -1.00 -1.60
CA PRO A 67 12.34 -0.16 -1.71
C PRO A 67 13.59 -0.99 -1.98
N ASP A 68 14.63 -0.35 -2.53
CA ASP A 68 15.94 -0.96 -2.79
C ASP A 68 16.68 -1.33 -1.48
#